data_AF-A0A821D5J6-F1
#
_entry.id   AF-A0A821D5J6-F1
#
_cell.length_a   1.000
_cell.length_b   1.000
_cell.length_c   1.000
_cell.angle_alpha   90.00
_cell.angle_beta   90.00
_cell.angle_gamma   90.00
#
_symmetry.space_group_name_H-M   'P 1'
#
loop_
_entity.id
_entity.type
_entity.pdbx_description
1 polymer ?
#
loop_
_entity_poly.entity_id
_entity_poly.type
_entity_poly.pdbx_seq_one_letter_code
_entity_poly.pdbx_strand_id
1 'polypeptide(L)' 'MIKLLYEDVKAEVRIDGDFSSSIQMNTGVKQGCLLSPILFNVYIDFVMRQILEQAGTEGVTINYRLGDLWYSGRKSSDD' A
#
# COMPACT_ATOMS: atom_id res chain seq x y z
N MET A 1 20.51 10.27 -3.03
CA MET A 1 20.21 9.61 -4.32
C MET A 1 18.72 9.29 -4.47
N ILE A 2 18.11 8.44 -3.64
CA ILE A 2 16.67 8.10 -3.78
C ILE A 2 15.74 9.31 -3.61
N LYS A 3 16.01 10.20 -2.64
CA LYS A 3 15.21 11.42 -2.43
C LYS A 3 15.12 12.29 -3.68
N LEU A 4 16.22 12.44 -4.43
CA LEU A 4 16.27 13.21 -5.68
C LEU A 4 15.42 12.57 -6.78
N LEU A 5 15.30 11.24 -6.79
CA LEU A 5 14.42 10.54 -7.74
C LEU A 5 12.93 10.76 -7.43
N TYR A 6 12.59 11.24 -6.23
CA TYR A 6 11.23 11.49 -5.78
C TYR A 6 10.97 12.96 -5.46
N GLU A 7 11.87 13.85 -5.88
CA GLU A 7 11.70 15.29 -5.76
C GLU A 7 10.87 15.83 -6.94
N ASP A 8 10.03 16.84 -6.67
CA ASP A 8 9.13 17.50 -7.63
C ASP A 8 8.36 16.56 -8.58
N VAL A 9 7.85 15.44 -8.06
CA VAL A 9 7.11 14.48 -8.88
C VAL A 9 5.73 15.04 -9.22
N LYS A 10 5.42 15.08 -10.51
CA LYS A 10 4.13 15.49 -11.06
C LYS A 10 3.47 14.35 -11.81
N ALA A 11 2.15 14.30 -11.75
CA ALA A 11 1.32 13.31 -12.45
C ALA A 11 0.19 13.98 -13.20
N GLU A 12 -0.19 13.40 -14.33
CA GLU A 12 -1.33 13.80 -15.13
C GLU A 12 -2.19 12.57 -15.41
N VAL A 13 -3.51 12.76 -15.47
CA VAL A 13 -4.47 11.71 -15.78
C VAL A 13 -4.90 11.87 -17.22
N ARG A 14 -4.78 10.81 -18.02
CA ARG A 14 -5.27 10.82 -19.40
C ARG A 14 -6.76 10.47 -19.44
N ILE A 15 -7.58 11.32 -20.03
CA ILE A 15 -9.05 11.17 -20.15
C ILE A 15 -9.44 11.48 -21.60
N ASP A 16 -10.11 10.54 -22.27
CA ASP A 16 -10.62 10.69 -23.64
C ASP A 16 -9.61 11.20 -24.68
N GLY A 17 -8.32 10.90 -24.47
CA GLY A 17 -7.24 11.30 -25.36
C GLY A 17 -6.45 12.52 -24.88
N ASP A 18 -7.04 13.35 -24.02
CA ASP A 18 -6.43 14.55 -23.43
C ASP A 18 -5.83 14.27 -22.05
N PHE A 19 -5.01 15.19 -21.55
CA PHE A 19 -4.40 15.12 -20.22
C PHE A 19 -5.06 16.13 -19.28
N SER A 20 -5.21 15.73 -18.01
CA SER A 20 -5.59 16.63 -16.93
C SER A 20 -4.52 17.68 -16.68
N SER A 21 -4.84 18.69 -15.88
CA SER A 21 -3.80 19.52 -15.26
C SER A 21 -2.82 18.67 -14.44
N SER A 22 -1.55 19.07 -14.44
CA SER A 22 -0.51 18.48 -13.60
C SER A 22 -0.85 18.55 -12.11
N ILE A 23 -0.73 17.42 -11.43
CA ILE A 23 -0.94 17.25 -9.99
C ILE A 23 0.42 17.02 -9.33
N GLN A 24 0.70 17.77 -8.27
CA GLN A 24 1.89 17.51 -7.45
C GLN A 24 1.71 16.24 -6.62
N MET A 25 2.63 15.29 -6.76
CA MET A 25 2.63 14.05 -6.00
C MET A 25 3.37 14.23 -4.68
N ASN A 26 2.61 14.31 -3.58
CA ASN A 26 3.15 14.44 -2.22
C ASN A 26 3.24 13.10 -1.48
N THR A 27 2.62 12.05 -2.01
CA THR A 27 2.50 10.74 -1.36
C THR A 27 2.58 9.60 -2.38
N GLY A 28 2.89 8.41 -1.88
CA GLY A 28 2.94 7.19 -2.68
C GLY A 28 4.25 7.02 -3.42
N VAL A 29 4.24 6.13 -4.41
CA VAL A 29 5.41 5.76 -5.22
C VAL A 29 5.09 5.87 -6.71
N LYS A 30 6.12 6.02 -7.55
CA LYS A 30 5.95 6.16 -9.00
C LYS A 30 5.49 4.85 -9.63
N GLN A 31 4.31 4.83 -10.26
CA GLN A 31 3.88 3.63 -11.00
C GLN A 31 4.84 3.35 -12.17
N GLY A 32 5.13 2.07 -12.41
CA GLY A 32 6.06 1.64 -13.46
C GLY A 32 7.55 1.84 -13.15
N CYS A 33 7.91 2.42 -11.99
CA CYS A 33 9.30 2.55 -11.58
C CYS A 33 9.79 1.26 -10.89
N LEU A 34 10.93 0.72 -11.34
CA LEU A 34 11.54 -0.50 -10.78
C LEU A 34 11.89 -0.38 -9.28
N LEU A 35 12.14 0.83 -8.79
CA LEU A 35 12.48 1.09 -7.39
C LEU A 35 11.23 1.15 -6.49
N SER A 36 10.06 1.45 -7.06
CA SER A 36 8.82 1.65 -6.29
C SER A 36 8.37 0.41 -5.50
N PRO A 37 8.43 -0.82 -6.03
CA PRO A 37 8.13 -2.02 -5.24
C PRO A 37 9.02 -2.19 -4.01
N ILE A 38 10.32 -1.89 -4.15
CA ILE A 38 11.28 -2.00 -3.05
C ILE A 38 10.95 -0.97 -1.96
N LEU A 39 10.72 0.28 -2.36
CA LEU A 39 10.37 1.36 -1.41
C LEU A 39 9.05 1.09 -0.71
N PHE A 40 8.05 0.56 -1.43
CA PHE A 40 6.78 0.17 -0.84
C PHE A 40 6.97 -0.91 0.23
N ASN A 41 7.73 -1.96 -0.06
CA ASN A 41 7.98 -3.04 0.90
C ASN A 41 8.73 -2.56 2.15
N VAL A 42 9.76 -1.72 1.99
CA VAL A 42 10.50 -1.14 3.12
C VAL A 42 9.58 -0.27 3.98
N TYR A 43 8.73 0.54 3.35
CA TYR A 43 7.78 1.39 4.08
C TYR A 43 6.76 0.55 4.86
N ILE A 44 6.18 -0.48 4.25
CA ILE A 44 5.22 -1.36 4.93
C ILE A 44 5.89 -2.15 6.05
N ASP A 45 7.11 -2.68 5.87
CA ASP A 45 7.85 -3.36 6.95
C ASP A 45 8.06 -2.43 8.16
N PHE A 46 8.49 -1.19 7.91
CA PHE A 46 8.62 -0.19 8.97
C PHE A 46 7.30 0.06 9.69
N VAL A 47 6.20 0.31 8.96
CA VAL A 47 4.88 0.53 9.54
C VAL A 47 4.41 -0.69 10.35
N MET A 48 4.59 -1.91 9.81
CA MET A 48 4.18 -3.13 10.48
C MET A 48 4.94 -3.37 11.78
N ARG A 49 6.25 -3.08 11.84
CA ARG A 49 7.02 -3.18 13.09
C ARG A 49 6.47 -2.25 14.16
N GLN A 50 6.17 -1.00 13.80
CA GLN A 50 5.59 -0.03 14.73
C GLN A 50 4.19 -0.44 15.22
N ILE A 51 3.38 -1.00 14.33
CA ILE A 51 2.07 -1.55 14.70
C ILE A 51 2.23 -2.74 15.64
N LEU A 52 3.11 -3.70 15.32
CA LEU A 52 3.31 -4.90 16.13
C LEU A 52 3.93 -4.62 17.51
N GLU A 53 4.75 -3.56 17.64
CA GLU A 53 5.25 -3.09 18.94
C GLU A 53 4.12 -2.56 19.84
N GLN A 54 3.05 -2.02 19.26
CA GLN A 54 1.92 -1.44 20.00
C GLN A 54 0.70 -2.37 20.09
N ALA A 55 0.56 -3.29 19.14
CA ALA A 55 -0.55 -4.22 19.03
C ALA A 55 -0.34 -5.39 19.99
N GLY A 56 -1.43 -5.83 20.63
CA GLY A 56 -1.44 -7.10 21.34
C GLY A 56 -1.27 -8.28 20.39
N THR A 57 -1.12 -9.48 20.93
CA THR A 57 -1.01 -10.74 20.16
C THR A 57 -2.35 -11.23 19.60
N GLU A 58 -3.40 -10.40 19.62
CA GLU A 58 -4.71 -10.78 19.13
C GLU A 58 -4.73 -10.74 17.59
N GLY A 59 -5.02 -11.90 16.98
CA GLY A 59 -5.18 -12.02 15.54
C GLY A 59 -6.44 -11.33 15.00
N VAL A 60 -6.49 -11.14 13.67
CA VAL A 60 -7.67 -10.58 12.99
C VAL A 60 -8.61 -11.71 12.56
N THR A 61 -9.91 -11.52 12.76
CA THR A 61 -10.94 -12.41 12.20
C THR A 61 -11.35 -11.89 10.82
N ILE A 62 -11.14 -12.70 9.79
CA ILE A 62 -11.51 -12.34 8.42
C ILE A 62 -12.84 -13.01 8.09
N ASN A 63 -13.84 -12.17 7.83
CA ASN A 63 -15.15 -12.59 7.36
C ASN A 63 -15.25 -12.37 5.85
N TYR A 64 -15.64 -13.39 5.10
CA TYR A 64 -15.84 -13.28 3.66
C TYR A 64 -17.07 -14.07 3.22
N ARG A 65 -17.69 -13.62 2.13
CA ARG A 65 -18.90 -14.22 1.57
C ARG A 65 -18.55 -15.03 0.33
N LEU A 66 -19.06 -16.26 0.24
CA LEU A 66 -18.98 -17.08 -0.95
C LEU A 66 -20.39 -17.59 -1.28
N GLY A 67 -20.96 -17.10 -2.39
CA GLY A 67 -22.38 -17.32 -2.71
C GLY A 67 -23.28 -16.66 -1.66
N ASP A 68 -24.24 -17.41 -1.12
CA ASP A 68 -25.17 -16.93 -0.07
C ASP A 68 -24.71 -17.26 1.36
N LEU A 69 -23.50 -17.78 1.50
CA LEU A 69 -22.95 -18.23 2.79
C LEU A 69 -21.85 -17.28 3.28
N TRP A 70 -21.88 -17.00 4.59
CA TRP A 70 -20.85 -16.26 5.30
C TRP A 70 -19.85 -17.21 5.93
N TYR A 71 -18.56 -16.93 5.73
CA TYR A 71 -17.45 -17.68 6.31
C TYR A 71 -16.63 -16.75 7.20
N SER A 72 -16.23 -17.27 8.37
CA SER A 72 -15.34 -16.59 9.32
C SER A 72 -14.13 -17.48 9.57
N GLY A 73 -12.94 -16.98 9.28
CA GLY A 73 -11.67 -17.65 9.58
C GLY A 73 -10.85 -16.86 10.60
N ARG A 74 -10.41 -17.52 11.67
CA ARG A 74 -9.36 -17.01 12.57
C ARG A 74 -8.02 -17.60 12.12
N LYS A 75 -7.02 -16.76 11.86
CA LYS A 75 -5.65 -17.22 11.67
C LYS A 75 -4.92 -17.07 13.01
N SER A 76 -4.60 -18.19 13.66
CA SER A 76 -3.74 -18.22 14.85
C SER A 76 -2.29 -18.15 14.39
N SER A 77 -1.45 -17.34 15.04
CA SER A 77 -0.06 -17.09 14.64
C SER A 77 0.94 -18.20 15.01
N ASP A 78 0.50 -19.44 15.22
CA ASP A 78 1.34 -20.54 15.76
C ASP A 78 1.68 -21.66 14.73
N ASP A 79 1.68 -21.37 13.43
CA ASP A 79 2.15 -22.29 12.36
C ASP A 79 3.39 -21.76 11.62
#